data_AF-A0A4Y2BRK5-F1
#
_entry.id   AF-A0A4Y2BRK5-F1
#
_cell.length_a   1.000
_cell.length_b   1.000
_cell.length_c   1.000
_cell.angle_alpha   90.00
_cell.angle_beta   90.00
_cell.angle_gamma   90.00
#
_symmetry.space_group_name_H-M   'P 1'
#
loop_
_entity.id
_entity.type
_entity.pdbx_description
1 polymer ?
#
loop_
_entity_poly.entity_id
_entity_poly.type
_entity_poly.pdbx_seq_one_letter_code
_entity_poly.pdbx_strand_id
1 'polypeptide(L)'
;MGLLNHAVPTLTIDELASYTRFLIISFENNKLQNKSPFLIDKALKSIGGELKSVKRLRSGDLLIETVSSLQTKSFLLAKTFLDLPVSITPHKTLNTCRGVISESELLGTSEDEILEGFLHKE
;
A
#
# COMPACT_ATOMS: atom_id res chain seq x y z
N MET A 1 1.83 -35.89 -8.77
CA MET A 1 1.08 -34.63 -8.91
C MET A 1 0.96 -33.99 -7.53
N GLY A 2 2.07 -33.47 -7.01
CA GLY A 2 2.07 -32.76 -5.73
C GLY A 2 1.70 -31.31 -5.99
N LEU A 3 0.67 -30.81 -5.32
CA LEU A 3 0.35 -29.39 -5.29
C LEU A 3 1.51 -28.69 -4.59
N LEU A 4 2.32 -27.93 -5.34
CA LEU A 4 3.27 -26.99 -4.76
C LEU A 4 2.45 -25.91 -4.06
N ASN A 5 2.29 -26.06 -2.76
CA ASN A 5 1.85 -25.00 -1.87
C ASN A 5 2.95 -23.94 -1.84
N HIS A 6 3.02 -23.09 -2.85
CA HIS A 6 3.75 -21.84 -2.74
C HIS A 6 2.96 -20.98 -1.76
N ALA A 7 3.31 -21.09 -0.47
CA ALA A 7 2.84 -20.16 0.53
C ALA A 7 3.28 -18.77 0.08
N VAL A 8 2.33 -17.96 -0.38
CA VAL A 8 2.59 -16.55 -0.69
C VAL A 8 3.16 -15.93 0.59
N PRO A 9 4.39 -15.39 0.58
CA PRO A 9 4.97 -14.77 1.76
C PRO A 9 4.02 -13.68 2.24
N THR A 10 3.50 -13.81 3.46
CA THR A 10 2.74 -12.73 4.07
C THR A 10 3.77 -11.69 4.48
N LEU A 11 3.89 -10.62 3.68
CA LEU A 11 4.83 -9.53 3.94
C LEU A 11 4.56 -8.93 5.32
N THR A 12 5.63 -8.72 6.08
CA THR A 12 5.55 -8.02 7.36
C THR A 12 5.14 -6.56 7.14
N ILE A 13 4.60 -5.91 8.17
CA ILE A 13 4.22 -4.50 8.08
C ILE A 13 5.45 -3.62 7.81
N ASP A 14 6.62 -4.01 8.34
CA ASP A 14 7.88 -3.29 8.13
C ASP A 14 8.35 -3.38 6.68
N GLU A 15 8.34 -4.57 6.09
CA GLU A 15 8.63 -4.76 4.66
C GLU A 15 7.62 -4.00 3.80
N LEU A 16 6.33 -4.10 4.10
CA LEU A 16 5.28 -3.40 3.37
C LEU A 16 5.47 -1.87 3.41
N ALA A 17 5.81 -1.35 4.58
CA ALA A 17 6.05 0.07 4.79
C ALA A 17 7.32 0.58 4.07
N SER A 18 8.30 -0.31 3.79
CA SER A 18 9.54 0.08 3.10
C SER A 18 9.31 0.50 1.65
N TYR A 19 8.36 -0.12 0.94
CA TYR A 19 8.10 0.15 -0.48
C TYR A 19 6.75 0.82 -0.74
N THR A 20 5.86 0.92 0.26
CA THR A 20 4.55 1.57 0.12
C THR A 20 4.63 3.06 0.48
N ARG A 21 4.09 3.90 -0.41
CA ARG A 21 3.95 5.35 -0.21
C ARG A 21 2.50 5.84 -0.30
N PHE A 22 1.73 5.25 -1.20
CA PHE A 22 0.33 5.61 -1.41
C PHE A 22 -0.58 4.63 -0.67
N LEU A 23 -1.41 5.15 0.22
CA LEU A 23 -2.36 4.37 1.01
C LEU A 23 -3.79 4.83 0.73
N ILE A 24 -4.73 3.90 0.82
CA ILE A 24 -6.17 4.16 0.86
C ILE A 24 -6.66 3.96 2.29
N ILE A 25 -7.25 4.99 2.86
CA ILE A 25 -8.01 4.92 4.12
C ILE A 25 -9.48 4.76 3.74
N SER A 26 -10.01 3.57 3.98
CA SER A 26 -11.40 3.21 3.68
C SER A 26 -12.28 3.33 4.90
N PHE A 27 -13.47 3.91 4.72
CA PHE A 27 -14.45 4.14 5.78
C PHE A 27 -15.73 3.35 5.50
N GLU A 28 -16.29 2.71 6.52
CA GLU A 28 -17.60 2.08 6.38
C GLU A 28 -18.68 3.11 6.05
N ASN A 29 -19.54 2.79 5.07
CA ASN A 29 -20.73 3.57 4.71
C ASN A 29 -20.48 5.07 4.52
N ASN A 30 -19.29 5.45 4.04
CA ASN A 30 -18.93 6.86 3.81
C ASN A 30 -19.07 7.77 5.04
N LYS A 31 -18.92 7.25 6.26
CA LYS A 31 -19.08 8.03 7.51
C LYS A 31 -18.19 9.28 7.62
N LEU A 32 -17.17 9.42 6.76
CA LEU A 32 -16.32 10.61 6.67
C LEU A 32 -17.02 11.84 6.06
N GLN A 33 -18.11 11.69 5.26
CA GLN A 33 -18.65 12.82 4.47
C GLN A 33 -19.11 14.02 5.32
N ASN A 34 -19.54 13.77 6.55
CA ASN A 34 -20.09 14.77 7.45
C ASN A 34 -19.04 15.34 8.43
N LYS A 35 -17.76 14.98 8.27
CA LYS A 35 -16.68 15.48 9.14
C LYS A 35 -16.04 16.74 8.55
N SER A 36 -15.71 17.69 9.42
CA SER A 36 -15.04 18.94 9.04
C SER A 36 -13.64 18.67 8.46
N PRO A 37 -13.22 19.36 7.38
CA PRO A 37 -11.89 19.19 6.80
C PRO A 37 -10.76 19.48 7.80
N PHE A 38 -10.97 20.39 8.76
CA PHE A 38 -9.99 20.68 9.81
C PHE A 38 -9.83 19.54 10.81
N LEU A 39 -10.93 18.82 11.12
CA LEU A 39 -10.86 17.63 11.97
C LEU A 39 -10.15 16.48 11.25
N ILE A 40 -10.40 16.33 9.96
CA ILE A 40 -9.72 15.34 9.11
C ILE A 40 -8.22 15.61 9.09
N ASP A 41 -7.79 16.85 8.84
CA ASP A 41 -6.37 17.24 8.86
C ASP A 41 -5.72 16.97 10.22
N LYS A 42 -6.40 17.36 11.32
CA LYS A 42 -5.91 17.10 12.68
C LYS A 42 -5.75 15.60 12.97
N ALA A 43 -6.70 14.78 12.54
CA ALA A 43 -6.62 13.33 12.71
C ALA A 43 -5.47 12.71 11.91
N LEU A 44 -5.27 13.12 10.66
CA LEU A 44 -4.13 12.67 9.84
C LEU A 44 -2.80 13.02 10.51
N LYS A 45 -2.67 14.26 10.99
CA LYS A 45 -1.50 14.72 11.73
C LYS A 45 -1.28 13.94 13.03
N SER A 46 -2.35 13.53 13.71
CA SER A 46 -2.23 12.75 14.94
C SER A 46 -1.70 11.33 14.73
N ILE A 47 -1.94 10.72 13.56
CA ILE A 47 -1.48 9.37 13.24
C ILE A 47 -0.03 9.37 12.78
N GLY A 48 0.30 10.26 11.84
CA GLY A 48 1.60 10.21 11.15
C GLY A 48 2.23 11.57 10.88
N GLY A 49 1.68 12.66 11.39
CA GLY A 49 2.18 14.01 11.12
C GLY A 49 1.79 14.53 9.73
N GLU A 50 2.64 15.37 9.15
CA GLU A 50 2.37 16.04 7.88
C GLU A 50 2.58 15.07 6.69
N LEU A 51 1.54 14.96 5.86
CA LEU A 51 1.51 14.11 4.68
C LEU A 51 1.95 14.88 3.44
N LYS A 52 2.48 14.16 2.44
CA LYS A 52 2.87 14.78 1.18
C LYS A 52 1.66 15.19 0.35
N SER A 53 0.65 14.34 0.30
CA SER A 53 -0.62 14.67 -0.33
C SER A 53 -1.78 13.92 0.33
N VAL A 54 -2.96 14.54 0.28
CA VAL A 54 -4.23 13.98 0.77
C VAL A 54 -5.29 14.33 -0.26
N LYS A 55 -6.01 13.31 -0.73
CA LYS A 55 -7.08 13.48 -1.72
C LYS A 55 -8.28 12.63 -1.35
N ARG A 56 -9.45 13.26 -1.32
CA ARG A 56 -10.73 12.54 -1.18
C ARG A 56 -11.11 11.92 -2.52
N LEU A 57 -11.42 10.63 -2.51
CA LEU A 57 -11.90 9.89 -3.68
C LEU A 57 -13.41 10.03 -3.82
N ARG A 58 -13.92 9.76 -5.03
CA ARG A 58 -15.37 9.73 -5.31
C ARG A 58 -16.09 8.67 -4.46
N SER A 59 -15.40 7.60 -4.06
CA SER A 59 -15.95 6.60 -3.15
C SER A 59 -16.32 7.19 -1.80
N GLY A 60 -15.58 8.20 -1.31
CA GLY A 60 -15.66 8.73 0.05
C GLY A 60 -14.39 8.50 0.85
N ASP A 61 -13.51 7.62 0.37
CA ASP A 61 -12.22 7.27 0.97
C ASP A 61 -11.18 8.37 0.81
N LEU A 62 -10.09 8.25 1.56
CA LEU A 62 -8.92 9.13 1.42
C LEU A 62 -7.77 8.37 0.76
N LEU A 63 -7.24 8.93 -0.32
CA LEU A 63 -5.92 8.61 -0.84
C LEU A 63 -4.90 9.52 -0.17
N ILE A 64 -3.91 8.93 0.48
CA ILE A 64 -2.80 9.67 1.10
C ILE A 64 -1.47 9.24 0.51
N GLU A 65 -0.52 10.17 0.47
CA GLU A 65 0.87 9.91 0.13
C GLU A 65 1.76 10.23 1.34
N THR A 66 2.51 9.24 1.80
CA THR A 66 3.42 9.35 2.93
C THR A 66 4.83 9.77 2.49
N VAL A 67 5.56 10.36 3.43
CA VAL A 67 6.92 10.87 3.24
C VAL A 67 7.96 9.81 3.57
N SER A 68 7.72 8.98 4.59
CA SER A 68 8.68 7.99 5.10
C SER A 68 8.01 6.65 5.42
N SER A 69 8.82 5.58 5.45
CA SER A 69 8.37 4.24 5.84
C SER A 69 7.83 4.21 7.27
N LEU A 70 8.43 4.97 8.20
CA LEU A 70 7.93 5.09 9.57
C LEU A 70 6.51 5.68 9.59
N GLN A 71 6.26 6.72 8.79
CA GLN A 71 4.93 7.29 8.65
C GLN A 71 3.95 6.28 8.03
N THR A 72 4.34 5.58 6.95
CA THR A 72 3.53 4.51 6.34
C THR A 72 3.15 3.45 7.37
N LYS A 73 4.12 3.00 8.18
CA LYS A 73 3.91 2.00 9.24
C LYS A 73 2.86 2.49 10.26
N SER A 74 2.95 3.73 10.72
CA SER A 74 1.97 4.30 11.66
C SER A 74 0.55 4.26 11.08
N PHE A 75 0.38 4.58 9.80
CA PHE A 75 -0.93 4.48 9.14
C PHE A 75 -1.38 3.03 8.96
N LEU A 76 -0.52 2.10 8.54
CA LEU A 76 -0.89 0.69 8.39
C LEU A 76 -1.32 0.03 9.70
N LEU A 77 -0.78 0.49 10.83
CA LEU A 77 -1.16 0.01 12.16
C LEU A 77 -2.45 0.64 12.69
N ALA A 78 -2.84 1.81 12.19
CA ALA A 78 -4.04 2.51 12.65
C ALA A 78 -5.32 1.71 12.31
N LYS A 79 -6.16 1.51 13.32
CA LYS A 79 -7.47 0.83 13.21
C LYS A 79 -8.64 1.79 13.29
N THR A 80 -8.40 3.00 13.79
CA THR A 80 -9.41 4.03 14.00
C THR A 80 -8.96 5.37 13.43
N PHE A 81 -9.94 6.15 12.98
CA PHE A 81 -9.75 7.51 12.48
C PHE A 81 -10.97 8.35 12.87
N LEU A 82 -10.79 9.40 13.69
CA LEU A 82 -11.91 10.19 14.24
C LEU A 82 -12.97 9.31 14.94
N ASP A 83 -12.52 8.32 15.72
CA ASP A 83 -13.35 7.33 16.42
C ASP A 83 -14.18 6.42 15.48
N LEU A 84 -13.89 6.45 14.18
CA LEU A 84 -14.48 5.54 13.19
C LEU A 84 -13.52 4.37 12.94
N PRO A 85 -14.01 3.12 12.87
CA PRO A 85 -13.20 2.01 12.39
C PRO A 85 -12.84 2.25 10.92
N VAL A 86 -11.58 1.97 10.58
CA VAL A 86 -11.06 2.14 9.20
C VAL A 86 -10.23 0.94 8.77
N SER A 87 -10.18 0.75 7.46
CA SER A 87 -9.23 -0.16 6.82
C SER A 87 -8.21 0.66 6.03
N ILE A 88 -6.93 0.42 6.27
CA ILE A 88 -5.84 1.11 5.59
C ILE A 88 -5.07 0.10 4.77
N THR A 89 -5.03 0.30 3.44
CA THR A 89 -4.42 -0.62 2.50
C THR A 89 -3.51 0.10 1.51
N PRO A 90 -2.42 -0.52 1.05
CA PRO A 90 -1.63 0.00 -0.07
C PRO A 90 -2.49 0.25 -1.32
N HIS A 91 -2.23 1.36 -2.00
CA HIS A 91 -2.83 1.61 -3.31
C HIS A 91 -2.28 0.62 -4.34
N LYS A 92 -3.16 -0.02 -5.11
CA LYS A 92 -2.83 -1.15 -6.00
C LYS A 92 -1.80 -0.82 -7.08
N THR A 93 -1.85 0.39 -7.64
CA THR A 93 -1.06 0.76 -8.82
C THR A 93 -0.08 1.90 -8.60
N LEU A 94 -0.26 2.70 -7.54
CA LEU A 94 0.58 3.90 -7.33
C LEU A 94 1.88 3.56 -6.59
N ASN A 95 1.96 2.36 -6.02
CA ASN A 95 3.15 1.84 -5.34
C ASN A 95 3.99 0.92 -6.25
N THR A 96 3.62 0.77 -7.51
CA THR A 96 4.26 -0.15 -8.45
C THR A 96 4.51 0.56 -9.76
N CYS A 97 5.67 0.34 -10.36
CA CYS A 97 5.93 0.67 -11.76
C CYS A 97 6.00 -0.62 -12.57
N ARG A 98 5.66 -0.55 -13.86
CA ARG A 98 5.82 -1.69 -14.77
C ARG A 98 7.21 -1.63 -15.39
N GLY A 99 8.07 -2.57 -14.99
CA GLY A 99 9.31 -2.87 -15.72
C GLY A 99 8.99 -3.76 -16.92
N VAL A 100 9.62 -3.51 -18.06
CA VAL A 100 9.55 -4.39 -19.24
C VAL A 100 10.98 -4.74 -19.62
N ILE A 101 11.24 -6.04 -19.78
CA ILE A 101 12.51 -6.59 -20.26
C ILE A 101 12.21 -7.27 -21.59
N SER A 102 12.90 -6.84 -22.65
CA SER A 102 12.76 -7.41 -23.99
C SER A 102 14.12 -7.96 -24.40
N GLU A 103 14.30 -9.27 -24.29
CA GLU A 103 15.55 -9.92 -24.66
C GLU A 103 15.27 -11.19 -25.48
N SER A 104 15.97 -11.32 -26.60
CA SER A 104 15.78 -12.43 -27.54
C SER A 104 16.28 -13.76 -26.97
N GLU A 105 17.30 -13.72 -26.12
CA GLU A 105 17.86 -14.90 -25.46
C GLU A 105 16.88 -15.55 -24.47
N LEU A 106 15.91 -14.78 -23.95
CA LEU A 106 14.90 -15.28 -23.01
C LEU A 106 13.69 -15.93 -23.69
N LEU A 107 13.62 -15.94 -25.03
CA LEU A 107 12.46 -16.48 -25.78
C LEU A 107 12.20 -17.97 -25.54
N GLY A 108 13.20 -18.73 -25.08
CA GLY A 108 13.10 -20.15 -24.77
C GLY A 108 13.03 -20.48 -23.27
N THR A 109 13.14 -19.48 -22.41
CA THR A 109 13.22 -19.65 -20.96
C THR A 109 11.82 -19.68 -20.36
N SER A 110 11.57 -20.58 -19.41
CA SER A 110 10.28 -20.63 -18.72
C SER A 110 10.14 -19.48 -17.71
N GLU A 111 8.91 -19.05 -17.41
CA GLU A 111 8.68 -17.99 -16.41
C GLU A 111 9.26 -18.35 -15.03
N ASP A 112 9.20 -19.62 -14.64
CA ASP A 112 9.74 -20.11 -13.37
C ASP A 112 11.27 -19.97 -13.31
N GLU A 113 11.98 -20.31 -14.39
CA GLU A 113 13.43 -20.19 -14.50
C GLU A 113 13.86 -18.71 -14.51
N ILE A 114 13.11 -17.85 -15.21
CA ILE A 114 13.32 -16.40 -15.19
C ILE A 114 13.16 -15.86 -13.76
N LEU A 115 12.10 -16.28 -13.06
CA LEU A 115 11.82 -15.85 -11.70
C LEU A 115 12.92 -16.31 -10.73
N GLU A 116 13.34 -17.57 -10.79
CA GLU A 116 14.42 -18.11 -9.96
C GLU A 116 15.75 -17.36 -10.19
N GLY A 117 16.08 -17.07 -11.45
CA GLY A 117 17.27 -16.31 -11.83
C GLY A 117 17.28 -14.87 -11.30
N PHE A 118 16.11 -14.23 -11.18
CA PHE A 118 15.99 -12.91 -10.56
C PHE A 118 15.96 -12.93 -9.04
N LEU A 119 15.42 -13.99 -8.43
CA LEU A 119 15.35 -14.14 -6.96
C LEU A 119 16.71 -14.45 -6.32
N HIS A 120 17.63 -15.09 -7.04
CA HIS A 120 18.96 -15.48 -6.52
C HIS A 120 20.03 -14.38 -6.58
N LYS A 121 19.69 -13.15 -6.99
CA LYS A 121 20.61 -12.00 -6.97
C LYS A 121 20.32 -11.09 -5.77
N GLU A 122 20.67 -11.54 -4.57
CA GLU A 122 21.03 -10.68 -3.42
C GLU A 122 22.23 -11.27 -2.67
#